data_AF-A0A2D6TTI4-F1
#
_entry.id   AF-A0A2D6TTI4-F1
#
_cell.length_a   1.000
_cell.length_b   1.000
_cell.length_c   1.000
_cell.angle_alpha   90.00
_cell.angle_beta   90.00
_cell.angle_gamma   90.00
#
_symmetry.space_group_name_H-M   'P 1'
#
loop_
_entity.id
_entity.type
_entity.pdbx_description
1 polymer ?
#
loop_
_entity_poly.entity_id
_entity_poly.type
_entity_poly.pdbx_seq_one_letter_code
_entity_poly.pdbx_strand_id
1 'polypeptide(L)'
;MVDVNNLTIIENTDKDAIVQGLESVGANSICVTNGTYVAPAEMVVPTTMAGFQFIKERKATAQECFVVAINSDKSMADIAAAKAAKGEDIGEVADQVTRAKALLEPVSKQFPEHQIVAIFYDEGTPTELYEYLEANSPILLNTLFKFGYGTDPKAGDIEGADCFDSVCAYPFPNDARALCDDLTKRTPNRAHYEVYKLTEEFSANGQPYMNKQNQVLFALEEGEGLEAFAPKAEELTTAQAKKGFIPSVFGPR
;
A
#
# COMPACT_ATOMS: atom_id res chain seq x y z
N MET A 1 10.17 26.58 -4.10
CA MET A 1 9.36 25.36 -4.05
C MET A 1 8.03 25.67 -4.71
N VAL A 2 7.68 24.92 -5.75
CA VAL A 2 6.28 24.88 -6.21
C VAL A 2 5.62 23.92 -5.24
N ASP A 3 4.61 24.39 -4.52
CA ASP A 3 3.78 23.57 -3.64
C ASP A 3 2.91 22.70 -4.56
N VAL A 4 3.45 21.55 -4.96
CA VAL A 4 2.70 20.58 -5.78
C VAL A 4 1.84 19.80 -4.79
N ASN A 5 0.61 20.26 -4.58
CA ASN A 5 -0.33 19.50 -3.79
C ASN A 5 -0.85 18.31 -4.63
N ASN A 6 -0.10 17.20 -4.62
CA ASN A 6 -0.43 15.94 -5.29
C ASN A 6 -1.24 14.99 -4.41
N LEU A 7 -1.79 15.47 -3.28
CA LEU A 7 -2.61 14.68 -2.36
C LEU A 7 -4.06 15.16 -2.40
N THR A 8 -4.98 14.24 -2.68
CA THR A 8 -6.43 14.46 -2.59
C THR A 8 -7.07 13.47 -1.63
N ILE A 9 -8.00 13.93 -0.80
CA ILE A 9 -8.82 13.09 0.06
C ILE A 9 -10.28 13.25 -0.36
N ILE A 10 -10.88 12.17 -0.86
CA ILE A 10 -12.30 12.14 -1.21
C ILE A 10 -13.06 11.64 0.01
N GLU A 11 -13.57 12.56 0.83
CA GLU A 11 -14.19 12.25 2.14
C GLU A 11 -15.53 11.51 2.02
N ASN A 12 -16.22 11.63 0.89
CA ASN A 12 -17.51 10.98 0.67
C ASN A 12 -17.33 9.48 0.41
N THR A 13 -18.20 8.66 1.01
CA THR A 13 -18.23 7.20 0.85
C THR A 13 -19.22 6.74 -0.21
N ASP A 14 -20.03 7.65 -0.77
CA ASP A 14 -20.91 7.39 -1.90
C ASP A 14 -20.12 7.07 -3.17
N LYS A 15 -20.49 5.98 -3.85
CA LYS A 15 -19.71 5.43 -4.97
C LYS A 15 -19.68 6.37 -6.18
N ASP A 16 -20.78 7.06 -6.48
CA ASP A 16 -20.84 8.08 -7.54
C ASP A 16 -19.91 9.26 -7.21
N ALA A 17 -19.95 9.74 -5.96
CA ALA A 17 -19.07 10.81 -5.51
C ALA A 17 -17.58 10.42 -5.56
N ILE A 18 -17.24 9.16 -5.27
CA ILE A 18 -15.88 8.64 -5.39
C ILE A 18 -15.42 8.64 -6.85
N VAL A 19 -16.25 8.16 -7.78
CA VAL A 19 -15.95 8.20 -9.23
C VAL A 19 -15.70 9.64 -9.68
N GLN A 20 -16.61 10.56 -9.35
CA GLN A 20 -16.47 11.97 -9.71
C GLN A 20 -15.21 12.60 -9.12
N GLY A 21 -14.88 12.27 -7.87
CA GLY A 21 -13.67 12.74 -7.21
C GLY A 21 -12.40 12.26 -7.93
N LEU A 22 -12.33 10.97 -8.28
CA LEU A 22 -11.20 10.40 -9.02
C LEU A 22 -11.07 11.01 -10.43
N GLU A 23 -12.18 11.21 -11.13
CA GLU A 23 -12.17 11.88 -12.44
C GLU A 23 -11.70 13.34 -12.33
N SER A 24 -12.10 14.04 -11.26
CA SER A 24 -11.74 15.45 -11.04
C SER A 24 -10.24 15.67 -10.82
N VAL A 25 -9.52 14.66 -10.32
CA VAL A 25 -8.05 14.69 -10.20
C VAL A 25 -7.34 14.18 -11.45
N GLY A 26 -8.10 13.87 -12.51
CA GLY A 26 -7.57 13.40 -13.79
C GLY A 26 -7.15 11.92 -13.77
N ALA A 27 -7.68 11.10 -12.86
CA ALA A 27 -7.40 9.68 -12.86
C ALA A 27 -7.98 9.03 -14.13
N ASN A 28 -7.13 8.37 -14.91
CA ASN A 28 -7.53 7.53 -16.05
C ASN A 28 -7.21 6.05 -15.80
N SER A 29 -6.23 5.79 -14.93
CA SER A 29 -5.86 4.46 -14.45
C SER A 29 -5.34 4.59 -13.02
N ILE A 30 -5.63 3.59 -12.19
CA ILE A 30 -5.28 3.60 -10.77
C ILE A 30 -4.55 2.32 -10.32
N CYS A 31 -3.59 2.52 -9.41
CA CYS A 31 -2.96 1.46 -8.63
C CYS A 31 -3.40 1.60 -7.17
N VAL A 32 -4.00 0.56 -6.61
CA VAL A 32 -4.76 0.62 -5.37
C VAL A 32 -4.13 -0.27 -4.30
N THR A 33 -4.11 0.22 -3.06
CA THR A 33 -4.03 -0.60 -1.84
C THR A 33 -5.19 -0.27 -0.92
N ASN A 34 -5.62 -1.23 -0.12
CA ASN A 34 -6.73 -1.04 0.80
C ASN A 34 -6.48 -1.58 2.20
N GLY A 35 -7.23 -1.08 3.18
CA GLY A 35 -7.16 -1.58 4.55
C GLY A 35 -7.81 -0.66 5.58
N THR A 36 -7.71 -1.08 6.84
CA THR A 36 -8.21 -0.32 7.99
C THR A 36 -7.21 0.74 8.47
N TYR A 37 -5.92 0.52 8.23
CA TYR A 37 -4.80 1.41 8.61
C TYR A 37 -4.85 1.91 10.05
N VAL A 38 -5.23 1.02 10.98
CA VAL A 38 -5.27 1.32 12.42
C VAL A 38 -3.94 1.08 13.14
N ALA A 39 -2.97 0.46 12.46
CA ALA A 39 -1.64 0.28 13.01
C ALA A 39 -0.85 1.61 12.99
N PRO A 40 0.13 1.78 13.89
CA PRO A 40 0.94 2.99 13.95
C PRO A 40 1.61 3.33 12.60
N ALA A 41 1.84 4.63 12.35
CA ALA A 41 2.38 5.14 11.09
C ALA A 41 3.73 4.51 10.73
N GLU A 42 4.60 4.29 11.72
CA GLU A 42 5.89 3.62 11.57
C GLU A 42 5.79 2.17 11.06
N MET A 43 4.62 1.55 11.16
CA MET A 43 4.34 0.22 10.60
C MET A 43 3.76 0.32 9.18
N VAL A 44 2.76 1.17 8.98
CA VAL A 44 1.99 1.20 7.72
C VAL A 44 2.64 2.04 6.61
N VAL A 45 3.31 3.14 6.96
CA VAL A 45 3.89 4.08 5.99
C VAL A 45 5.04 3.42 5.20
N PRO A 46 6.06 2.80 5.83
CA PRO A 46 7.16 2.18 5.08
C PRO A 46 6.68 1.09 4.12
N THR A 47 5.75 0.26 4.57
CA THR A 47 5.21 -0.82 3.74
C THR A 47 4.43 -0.24 2.55
N THR A 48 3.60 0.78 2.80
CA THR A 48 2.84 1.48 1.75
C THR A 48 3.75 2.13 0.71
N MET A 49 4.79 2.85 1.15
CA MET A 49 5.78 3.43 0.26
C MET A 49 6.56 2.37 -0.53
N ALA A 50 6.99 1.28 0.12
CA ALA A 50 7.69 0.19 -0.56
C ALA A 50 6.80 -0.50 -1.61
N GLY A 51 5.51 -0.68 -1.32
CA GLY A 51 4.54 -1.22 -2.26
C GLY A 51 4.36 -0.31 -3.48
N PHE A 52 4.15 0.99 -3.26
CA PHE A 52 4.04 1.94 -4.37
C PHE A 52 5.34 2.09 -5.16
N GLN A 53 6.51 2.04 -4.51
CA GLN A 53 7.80 2.06 -5.21
C GLN A 53 7.97 0.82 -6.10
N PHE A 54 7.60 -0.37 -5.62
CA PHE A 54 7.59 -1.58 -6.43
C PHE A 54 6.66 -1.42 -7.65
N ILE A 55 5.45 -0.91 -7.43
CA ILE A 55 4.47 -0.69 -8.49
C ILE A 55 5.01 0.31 -9.52
N LYS A 56 5.50 1.47 -9.08
CA LYS A 56 6.15 2.49 -9.91
C LYS A 56 7.24 1.92 -10.80
N GLU A 57 8.12 1.07 -10.27
CA GLU A 57 9.26 0.55 -11.02
C GLU A 57 8.90 -0.57 -12.01
N ARG A 58 7.83 -1.34 -11.74
CA ARG A 58 7.62 -2.64 -12.42
C ARG A 58 6.28 -2.81 -13.11
N LYS A 59 5.28 -2.05 -12.72
CA LYS A 59 3.89 -2.26 -13.15
C LYS A 59 3.25 -0.98 -13.67
N ALA A 60 3.60 0.15 -13.06
CA ALA A 60 2.91 1.40 -13.30
C ALA A 60 3.58 2.29 -14.36
N THR A 61 2.78 3.18 -14.93
CA THR A 61 3.24 4.30 -15.74
C THR A 61 3.19 5.59 -14.93
N ALA A 62 3.96 6.61 -15.34
CA ALA A 62 3.99 7.90 -14.67
C ALA A 62 2.64 8.65 -14.66
N GLN A 63 1.64 8.21 -15.43
CA GLN A 63 0.32 8.85 -15.51
C GLN A 63 -0.70 8.26 -14.55
N GLU A 64 -0.36 7.18 -13.84
CA GLU A 64 -1.30 6.48 -12.97
C GLU A 64 -1.40 7.13 -11.59
N CYS A 65 -2.62 7.15 -11.06
CA CYS A 65 -2.84 7.62 -9.70
C CYS A 65 -2.63 6.50 -8.70
N PHE A 66 -2.01 6.83 -7.58
CA PHE A 66 -1.84 5.93 -6.44
C PHE A 66 -2.97 6.17 -5.46
N VAL A 67 -3.81 5.15 -5.29
CA VAL A 67 -5.04 5.24 -4.52
C VAL A 67 -4.92 4.37 -3.28
N VAL A 68 -5.33 4.92 -2.15
CA VAL A 68 -5.47 4.18 -0.91
C VAL A 68 -6.93 4.17 -0.50
N ALA A 69 -7.56 2.99 -0.57
CA ALA A 69 -8.92 2.79 -0.12
C ALA A 69 -8.94 2.43 1.38
N ILE A 70 -9.62 3.24 2.19
CA ILE A 70 -9.60 3.14 3.65
C ILE A 70 -11.02 2.83 4.16
N ASN A 71 -11.14 1.89 5.10
CA ASN A 71 -12.43 1.68 5.80
C ASN A 71 -12.88 2.99 6.47
N SER A 72 -14.09 3.47 6.12
CA SER A 72 -14.68 4.68 6.69
C SER A 72 -14.91 4.56 8.20
N ASP A 73 -15.24 5.67 8.86
CA ASP A 73 -15.55 5.66 10.29
C ASP A 73 -16.77 4.79 10.61
N LYS A 74 -17.75 4.75 9.70
CA LYS A 74 -18.89 3.83 9.81
C LYS A 74 -18.44 2.38 9.70
N SER A 75 -17.64 2.05 8.67
CA SER A 75 -17.09 0.70 8.49
C SER A 75 -16.28 0.24 9.72
N MET A 76 -15.47 1.13 10.29
CA MET A 76 -14.71 0.84 11.50
C MET A 76 -15.58 0.64 12.73
N ALA A 77 -16.67 1.40 12.88
CA ALA A 77 -17.63 1.20 13.96
C ALA A 77 -18.33 -0.17 13.87
N ASP A 78 -18.70 -0.60 12.66
CA ASP A 78 -19.30 -1.91 12.41
C ASP A 78 -18.30 -3.05 12.72
N ILE A 79 -17.03 -2.89 12.32
CA ILE A 79 -15.95 -3.82 12.66
C ILE A 79 -15.74 -3.88 14.19
N ALA A 80 -15.72 -2.73 14.87
CA ALA A 80 -15.57 -2.67 16.33
C ALA A 80 -16.70 -3.41 17.04
N ALA A 81 -17.95 -3.21 16.61
CA ALA A 81 -19.12 -3.89 17.17
C ALA A 81 -19.03 -5.42 16.96
N ALA A 82 -18.63 -5.87 15.76
CA ALA A 82 -18.47 -7.29 15.45
C ALA A 82 -17.35 -7.95 16.27
N LYS A 83 -16.24 -7.24 16.52
CA LYS A 83 -15.13 -7.70 17.36
C LYS A 83 -15.51 -7.74 18.84
N ALA A 84 -16.20 -6.71 19.33
CA ALA A 84 -16.71 -6.67 20.71
C ALA A 84 -17.68 -7.82 21.00
N ALA A 85 -18.52 -8.21 20.03
CA ALA A 85 -19.40 -9.38 20.16
C ALA A 85 -18.65 -10.71 20.33
N LYS A 86 -17.37 -10.77 19.95
CA LYS A 86 -16.46 -11.91 20.16
C LYS A 86 -15.58 -11.75 21.41
N GLY A 87 -15.71 -10.66 22.16
CA GLY A 87 -14.86 -10.32 23.30
C GLY A 87 -13.48 -9.78 22.91
N GLU A 88 -13.32 -9.29 21.68
CA GLU A 88 -12.10 -8.64 21.18
C GLU A 88 -12.26 -7.11 21.24
N ASP A 89 -11.20 -6.39 21.63
CA ASP A 89 -11.14 -4.93 21.63
C ASP A 89 -10.14 -4.46 20.56
N ILE A 90 -10.56 -3.52 19.71
CA ILE A 90 -9.72 -2.92 18.67
C ILE A 90 -9.09 -1.59 19.10
N GLY A 91 -9.41 -1.12 20.32
CA GLY A 91 -8.93 0.14 20.87
C GLY A 91 -9.59 1.36 20.26
N GLU A 92 -9.07 2.54 20.63
CA GLU A 92 -9.47 3.81 20.03
C GLU A 92 -8.90 3.91 18.61
N VAL A 93 -9.79 4.21 17.66
CA VAL A 93 -9.44 4.38 16.24
C VAL A 93 -9.61 5.85 15.90
N ALA A 94 -8.55 6.47 15.38
CA ALA A 94 -8.61 7.84 14.87
C ALA A 94 -9.60 7.94 13.70
N ASP A 95 -10.19 9.12 13.50
CA ASP A 95 -11.09 9.37 12.38
C ASP A 95 -10.43 9.10 11.03
N GLN A 96 -11.24 8.82 10.01
CA GLN A 96 -10.77 8.37 8.71
C GLN A 96 -9.86 9.38 8.01
N VAL A 97 -10.08 10.68 8.19
CA VAL A 97 -9.26 11.74 7.58
C VAL A 97 -7.90 11.81 8.28
N THR A 98 -7.88 11.71 9.61
CA THR A 98 -6.64 11.61 10.39
C THR A 98 -5.83 10.37 9.99
N ARG A 99 -6.46 9.20 9.87
CA ARG A 99 -5.80 7.97 9.38
C ARG A 99 -5.25 8.13 7.96
N ALA A 100 -6.02 8.73 7.06
CA ALA A 100 -5.60 8.99 5.69
C ALA A 100 -4.38 9.92 5.64
N LYS A 101 -4.39 11.05 6.35
CA LYS A 101 -3.29 12.02 6.36
C LYS A 101 -2.00 11.44 6.95
N ALA A 102 -2.10 10.74 8.07
CA ALA A 102 -0.95 10.10 8.72
C ALA A 102 -0.23 9.13 7.78
N LEU A 103 -0.98 8.47 6.88
CA LEU A 103 -0.44 7.58 5.88
C LEU A 103 0.04 8.30 4.61
N LEU A 104 -0.78 9.18 4.06
CA LEU A 104 -0.62 9.68 2.70
C LEU A 104 0.26 10.93 2.59
N GLU A 105 0.41 11.74 3.64
CA GLU A 105 1.32 12.90 3.58
C GLU A 105 2.78 12.48 3.34
N PRO A 106 3.33 11.44 4.01
CA PRO A 106 4.65 10.91 3.66
C PRO A 106 4.69 10.31 2.24
N VAL A 107 3.64 9.58 1.84
CA VAL A 107 3.59 8.94 0.52
C VAL A 107 3.58 9.99 -0.60
N SER A 108 2.81 11.07 -0.45
CA SER A 108 2.73 12.13 -1.46
C SER A 108 4.03 12.88 -1.65
N LYS A 109 4.78 13.09 -0.56
CA LYS A 109 6.15 13.63 -0.62
C LYS A 109 7.12 12.70 -1.33
N GLN A 110 6.98 11.39 -1.15
CA GLN A 110 7.86 10.39 -1.76
C GLN A 110 7.58 10.17 -3.26
N PHE A 111 6.35 10.44 -3.72
CA PHE A 111 5.94 10.23 -5.11
C PHE A 111 5.34 11.52 -5.70
N PRO A 112 6.10 12.63 -5.77
CA PRO A 112 5.58 13.94 -6.20
C PRO A 112 5.09 13.97 -7.66
N GLU A 113 5.53 13.02 -8.48
CA GLU A 113 5.11 12.86 -9.88
C GLU A 113 3.77 12.13 -10.05
N HIS A 114 3.27 11.46 -9.01
CA HIS A 114 2.00 10.76 -9.01
C HIS A 114 0.93 11.53 -8.23
N GLN A 115 -0.32 11.46 -8.70
CA GLN A 115 -1.47 11.87 -7.89
C GLN A 115 -1.74 10.80 -6.83
N ILE A 116 -1.76 11.20 -5.57
CA ILE A 116 -2.04 10.36 -4.41
C ILE A 116 -3.46 10.66 -3.93
N VAL A 117 -4.29 9.63 -3.83
CA VAL A 117 -5.72 9.79 -3.49
C VAL A 117 -6.11 8.87 -2.34
N ALA A 118 -6.74 9.41 -1.30
CA ALA A 118 -7.52 8.62 -0.35
C ALA A 118 -8.98 8.55 -0.81
N ILE A 119 -9.55 7.35 -0.75
CA ILE A 119 -10.99 7.11 -0.86
C ILE A 119 -11.48 6.30 0.34
N PHE A 120 -12.73 6.49 0.73
CA PHE A 120 -13.32 5.78 1.86
C PHE A 120 -14.46 4.86 1.42
N TYR A 121 -14.63 3.73 2.09
CA TYR A 121 -15.74 2.80 1.84
C TYR A 121 -16.41 2.37 3.14
N ASP A 122 -17.72 2.23 3.09
CA ASP A 122 -18.57 1.92 4.25
C ASP A 122 -18.67 0.43 4.52
N GLU A 123 -18.50 -0.38 3.49
CA GLU A 123 -18.60 -1.83 3.55
C GLU A 123 -17.44 -2.42 4.37
N GLY A 124 -17.56 -3.66 4.83
CA GLY A 124 -16.46 -4.35 5.51
C GLY A 124 -15.25 -4.58 4.59
N THR A 125 -15.49 -4.68 3.28
CA THR A 125 -14.50 -4.91 2.22
C THR A 125 -14.79 -3.99 1.04
N PRO A 126 -13.78 -3.52 0.27
CA PRO A 126 -14.01 -2.60 -0.85
C PRO A 126 -14.53 -3.29 -2.13
N THR A 127 -14.88 -4.58 -2.09
CA THR A 127 -15.33 -5.34 -3.26
C THR A 127 -16.45 -4.65 -4.02
N GLU A 128 -17.51 -4.22 -3.33
CA GLU A 128 -18.63 -3.53 -3.97
C GLU A 128 -18.23 -2.17 -4.57
N LEU A 129 -17.23 -1.49 -3.98
CA LEU A 129 -16.70 -0.25 -4.53
C LEU A 129 -15.91 -0.51 -5.82
N TYR A 130 -15.09 -1.56 -5.85
CA TYR A 130 -14.30 -1.90 -7.04
C TYR A 130 -15.16 -2.44 -8.18
N GLU A 131 -16.14 -3.29 -7.90
CA GLU A 131 -17.14 -3.74 -8.89
C GLU A 131 -17.91 -2.55 -9.47
N TYR A 132 -18.23 -1.56 -8.63
CA TYR A 132 -18.89 -0.34 -9.08
C TYR A 132 -17.97 0.52 -9.97
N LEU A 133 -16.70 0.72 -9.57
CA LEU A 133 -15.72 1.46 -10.36
C LEU A 133 -15.52 0.80 -11.74
N GLU A 134 -15.33 -0.52 -11.79
CA GLU A 134 -15.17 -1.29 -13.03
C GLU A 134 -16.37 -1.14 -13.96
N ALA A 135 -17.59 -1.16 -13.41
CA ALA A 135 -18.82 -1.13 -14.21
C ALA A 135 -19.27 0.28 -14.62
N ASN A 136 -18.93 1.32 -13.84
CA ASN A 136 -19.54 2.66 -13.96
C ASN A 136 -18.55 3.78 -14.23
N SER A 137 -17.24 3.50 -14.26
CA SER A 137 -16.22 4.52 -14.52
C SER A 137 -15.39 4.17 -15.76
N PRO A 138 -14.90 5.17 -16.52
CA PRO A 138 -13.89 4.95 -17.54
C PRO A 138 -12.48 4.69 -16.95
N ILE A 139 -12.31 4.77 -15.62
CA ILE A 139 -11.04 4.60 -14.94
C ILE A 139 -10.61 3.12 -14.98
N LEU A 140 -9.40 2.86 -15.47
CA LEU A 140 -8.83 1.52 -15.48
C LEU A 140 -8.33 1.10 -14.09
N LEU A 141 -8.75 -0.07 -13.64
CA LEU A 141 -8.30 -0.69 -12.40
C LEU A 141 -7.06 -1.56 -12.67
N ASN A 142 -5.88 -0.93 -12.71
CA ASN A 142 -4.69 -1.60 -13.23
C ASN A 142 -4.03 -2.57 -12.24
N THR A 143 -3.78 -2.13 -11.01
CA THR A 143 -3.15 -3.00 -10.02
C THR A 143 -3.78 -2.85 -8.65
N LEU A 144 -4.14 -3.97 -8.04
CA LEU A 144 -4.41 -4.07 -6.61
C LEU A 144 -3.19 -4.66 -5.92
N PHE A 145 -2.73 -4.04 -4.84
CA PHE A 145 -1.76 -4.68 -3.96
C PHE A 145 -2.20 -4.66 -2.51
N LYS A 146 -1.78 -5.69 -1.77
CA LYS A 146 -2.23 -5.91 -0.40
C LYS A 146 -1.09 -6.30 0.53
N PHE A 147 -0.94 -5.54 1.61
CA PHE A 147 0.01 -5.84 2.68
C PHE A 147 -0.55 -6.86 3.68
N GLY A 148 0.33 -7.68 4.24
CA GLY A 148 -0.04 -8.73 5.20
C GLY A 148 -0.69 -9.96 4.56
N TYR A 149 -0.53 -10.12 3.24
CA TYR A 149 -1.03 -11.26 2.45
C TYR A 149 0.15 -11.99 1.78
N GLY A 150 -0.02 -13.27 1.45
CA GLY A 150 0.95 -14.02 0.63
C GLY A 150 2.01 -14.86 1.37
N THR A 151 1.86 -15.14 2.67
CA THR A 151 2.73 -16.11 3.37
C THR A 151 2.19 -17.54 3.32
N ASP A 152 0.88 -17.69 3.12
CA ASP A 152 0.18 -18.97 3.04
C ASP A 152 -0.61 -19.05 1.71
N PRO A 153 -0.31 -20.00 0.81
CA PRO A 153 -1.08 -20.21 -0.42
C PRO A 153 -2.54 -20.63 -0.17
N LYS A 154 -2.95 -20.83 1.09
CA LYS A 154 -4.32 -21.08 1.53
C LYS A 154 -4.97 -19.88 2.24
N ALA A 155 -4.31 -18.72 2.27
CA ALA A 155 -4.77 -17.54 3.03
C ALA A 155 -6.13 -16.96 2.59
N GLY A 156 -6.73 -17.46 1.50
CA GLY A 156 -7.93 -16.88 0.91
C GLY A 156 -7.58 -15.89 -0.20
N ASP A 157 -8.61 -15.39 -0.87
CA ASP A 157 -8.46 -14.40 -1.93
C ASP A 157 -8.30 -12.99 -1.36
N ILE A 158 -7.69 -12.11 -2.15
CA ILE A 158 -7.72 -10.67 -1.90
C ILE A 158 -9.07 -10.15 -2.42
N GLU A 159 -9.89 -9.63 -1.52
CA GLU A 159 -11.23 -9.11 -1.85
C GLU A 159 -11.18 -8.01 -2.91
N GLY A 160 -11.98 -8.20 -3.97
CA GLY A 160 -12.05 -7.30 -5.12
C GLY A 160 -10.91 -7.46 -6.14
N ALA A 161 -10.04 -8.46 -5.98
CA ALA A 161 -8.98 -8.80 -6.94
C ALA A 161 -9.50 -9.03 -8.38
N ASP A 162 -10.74 -9.51 -8.53
CA ASP A 162 -11.31 -9.85 -9.84
C ASP A 162 -11.51 -8.64 -10.76
N CYS A 163 -11.59 -7.44 -10.19
CA CYS A 163 -11.77 -6.18 -10.92
C CYS A 163 -10.45 -5.58 -11.42
N PHE A 164 -9.29 -6.17 -11.10
CA PHE A 164 -7.97 -5.61 -11.43
C PHE A 164 -7.19 -6.47 -12.41
N ASP A 165 -6.44 -5.83 -13.30
CA ASP A 165 -5.59 -6.51 -14.28
C ASP A 165 -4.42 -7.27 -13.65
N SER A 166 -3.85 -6.73 -12.57
CA SER A 166 -2.76 -7.35 -11.81
C SER A 166 -3.03 -7.28 -10.32
N VAL A 167 -2.67 -8.34 -9.60
CA VAL A 167 -2.82 -8.41 -8.14
C VAL A 167 -1.52 -8.84 -7.48
N CYS A 168 -1.03 -8.04 -6.54
CA CYS A 168 0.22 -8.29 -5.81
C CYS A 168 -0.06 -8.49 -4.32
N ALA A 169 0.47 -9.55 -3.73
CA ALA A 169 0.45 -9.79 -2.30
C ALA A 169 1.82 -9.52 -1.69
N TYR A 170 1.86 -8.69 -0.64
CA TYR A 170 3.07 -8.31 0.05
C TYR A 170 3.02 -8.80 1.51
N PRO A 171 3.73 -9.89 1.86
CA PRO A 171 3.88 -10.32 3.24
C PRO A 171 4.46 -9.22 4.12
N PHE A 172 3.95 -9.07 5.35
CA PHE A 172 4.65 -8.25 6.34
C PHE A 172 5.99 -8.90 6.70
N PRO A 173 7.05 -8.13 7.05
CA PRO A 173 8.38 -8.66 7.35
C PRO A 173 8.46 -9.70 8.48
N ASN A 174 7.43 -9.77 9.32
CA ASN A 174 7.32 -10.65 10.49
C ASN A 174 6.17 -11.66 10.38
N ASP A 175 5.63 -11.89 9.18
CA ASP A 175 4.46 -12.74 8.93
C ASP A 175 3.18 -12.31 9.71
N ALA A 176 3.10 -11.04 10.13
CA ALA A 176 1.88 -10.49 10.73
C ALA A 176 0.70 -10.55 9.75
N ARG A 177 -0.51 -10.67 10.29
CA ARG A 177 -1.78 -10.68 9.54
C ARG A 177 -2.52 -9.36 9.69
N ALA A 178 -3.35 -9.02 8.73
CA ALA A 178 -4.24 -7.87 8.81
C ALA A 178 -5.31 -8.07 9.91
N LEU A 179 -5.72 -6.97 10.58
CA LEU A 179 -6.68 -6.98 11.71
C LEU A 179 -8.03 -7.64 11.38
N CYS A 180 -8.44 -7.60 10.11
CA CYS A 180 -9.72 -8.11 9.64
C CYS A 180 -9.62 -9.42 8.85
N ASP A 181 -8.46 -10.09 8.88
CA ASP A 181 -8.25 -11.36 8.16
C ASP A 181 -9.37 -12.36 8.44
N ASP A 182 -9.87 -12.47 9.67
CA ASP A 182 -10.94 -13.40 10.07
C ASP A 182 -12.35 -13.02 9.58
N LEU A 183 -12.61 -11.72 9.36
CA LEU A 183 -13.92 -11.21 8.99
C LEU A 183 -14.14 -11.20 7.47
N THR A 184 -13.06 -11.13 6.71
CA THR A 184 -13.08 -10.97 5.25
C THR A 184 -12.70 -12.24 4.50
N LYS A 185 -12.75 -13.43 5.15
CA LYS A 185 -12.37 -14.70 4.51
C LYS A 185 -13.43 -15.13 3.52
N ARG A 186 -13.12 -15.02 2.23
CA ARG A 186 -13.81 -15.76 1.17
C ARG A 186 -13.05 -17.00 0.74
N THR A 187 -13.81 -17.98 0.25
CA THR A 187 -13.24 -19.16 -0.40
C THR A 187 -12.58 -18.70 -1.69
N PRO A 188 -11.35 -19.15 -2.00
CA PRO A 188 -10.67 -18.75 -3.22
C PRO A 188 -11.51 -19.04 -4.47
N ASN A 189 -11.80 -18.00 -5.24
CA ASN A 189 -12.46 -18.07 -6.54
C ASN A 189 -11.45 -17.93 -7.70
N ARG A 190 -10.25 -17.38 -7.44
CA ARG A 190 -9.15 -17.40 -8.42
C ARG A 190 -7.79 -17.70 -7.79
N ALA A 191 -6.98 -18.47 -8.53
CA ALA A 191 -5.53 -18.44 -8.36
C ALA A 191 -4.99 -17.19 -9.08
N HIS A 192 -3.81 -16.71 -8.68
CA HIS A 192 -3.01 -15.68 -9.35
C HIS A 192 -3.10 -14.25 -8.78
N TYR A 193 -2.74 -14.10 -7.50
CA TYR A 193 -1.94 -12.94 -7.12
C TYR A 193 -0.46 -13.33 -7.07
N GLU A 194 0.40 -12.40 -7.48
CA GLU A 194 1.85 -12.57 -7.41
C GLU A 194 2.33 -12.19 -6.00
N VAL A 195 3.06 -13.08 -5.34
CA VAL A 195 3.60 -12.83 -4.01
C VAL A 195 4.99 -12.21 -4.14
N TYR A 196 5.16 -11.02 -3.55
CA TYR A 196 6.44 -10.34 -3.48
C TYR A 196 6.79 -9.99 -2.05
N LYS A 197 7.85 -10.61 -1.51
CA LYS A 197 8.41 -10.22 -0.22
C LYS A 197 9.28 -8.98 -0.42
N LEU A 198 8.77 -7.79 -0.12
CA LEU A 198 9.49 -6.53 -0.34
C LEU A 198 10.83 -6.44 0.42
N THR A 199 11.09 -7.36 1.35
CA THR A 199 12.37 -7.60 2.03
C THR A 199 13.40 -8.42 1.26
N GLU A 200 13.03 -8.95 0.10
CA GLU A 200 13.88 -9.70 -0.83
C GLU A 200 14.18 -8.87 -2.08
N GLU A 201 15.18 -9.27 -2.87
CA GLU A 201 15.70 -8.47 -3.98
C GLU A 201 14.69 -8.40 -5.15
N PHE A 202 14.06 -7.23 -5.32
CA PHE A 202 13.07 -6.99 -6.36
C PHE A 202 13.25 -5.68 -7.14
N SER A 203 14.09 -4.76 -6.69
CA SER A 203 14.32 -3.49 -7.39
C SER A 203 15.16 -3.64 -8.66
N ALA A 204 15.11 -2.62 -9.52
CA ALA A 204 15.93 -2.54 -10.74
C ALA A 204 17.44 -2.71 -10.46
N ASN A 205 17.87 -2.39 -9.24
CA ASN A 205 19.25 -2.51 -8.80
C ASN A 205 19.55 -3.85 -8.09
N GLY A 206 18.63 -4.81 -8.00
CA GLY A 206 18.85 -6.04 -7.24
C GLY A 206 19.03 -5.78 -5.73
N GLN A 207 18.28 -4.83 -5.20
CA GLN A 207 18.18 -4.57 -3.75
C GLN A 207 16.73 -4.77 -3.29
N PRO A 208 16.50 -5.09 -2.01
CA PRO A 208 15.16 -5.08 -1.45
C PRO A 208 14.60 -3.65 -1.36
N TYR A 209 13.28 -3.51 -1.30
CA TYR A 209 12.62 -2.21 -1.10
C TYR A 209 12.52 -1.84 0.37
N MET A 210 12.53 -2.81 1.27
CA MET A 210 12.50 -2.61 2.72
C MET A 210 13.32 -3.67 3.46
N ASN A 211 13.65 -3.43 4.73
CA ASN A 211 14.33 -4.42 5.58
C ASN A 211 13.36 -5.14 6.54
N LYS A 212 13.89 -6.03 7.38
CA LYS A 212 13.10 -6.76 8.39
C LYS A 212 12.63 -5.89 9.56
N GLN A 213 13.21 -4.70 9.70
CA GLN A 213 12.92 -3.69 10.71
C GLN A 213 11.88 -2.67 10.22
N ASN A 214 11.26 -2.92 9.06
CA ASN A 214 10.25 -2.05 8.44
C ASN A 214 10.78 -0.67 8.00
N GLN A 215 12.06 -0.57 7.63
CA GLN A 215 12.63 0.65 7.05
C GLN A 215 12.74 0.51 5.53
N VAL A 216 12.55 1.60 4.80
CA VAL A 216 12.71 1.60 3.34
C VAL A 216 14.19 1.60 2.95
N LEU A 217 14.52 1.03 1.80
CA LEU A 217 15.89 0.86 1.32
C LEU A 217 16.18 1.56 -0.01
N PHE A 218 15.22 2.32 -0.53
CA PHE A 218 15.38 3.17 -1.71
C PHE A 218 15.62 4.63 -1.31
N ALA A 219 16.06 5.44 -2.28
CA ALA A 219 16.30 6.86 -2.06
C ALA A 219 15.00 7.58 -1.72
N LEU A 220 15.01 8.32 -0.62
CA LEU A 220 13.90 9.17 -0.21
C LEU A 220 14.00 10.50 -0.94
N GLU A 221 12.84 11.05 -1.31
CA GLU A 221 12.76 12.43 -1.79
C GLU A 221 13.09 13.42 -0.65
N GLU A 222 13.50 14.63 -1.01
CA GLU A 222 13.70 15.68 -0.01
C GLU A 222 12.35 16.10 0.60
N GLY A 223 12.15 15.84 1.89
CA GLY A 223 10.91 16.22 2.56
C GLY A 223 10.93 15.94 4.06
N GLU A 224 10.49 16.92 4.85
CA GLU A 224 10.39 16.79 6.30
C GLU A 224 9.53 15.58 6.70
N GLY A 225 10.07 14.75 7.59
CA GLY A 225 9.38 13.60 8.17
C GLY A 225 9.67 12.28 7.47
N LEU A 226 10.33 12.30 6.30
CA LEU A 226 10.74 11.06 5.61
C LEU A 226 11.96 10.40 6.28
N GLU A 227 12.76 11.18 7.03
CA GLU A 227 13.98 10.70 7.70
C GLU A 227 13.68 9.61 8.74
N ALA A 228 12.46 9.59 9.29
CA ALA A 228 12.01 8.56 10.22
C ALA A 228 11.91 7.16 9.58
N PHE A 229 11.77 7.10 8.25
CA PHE A 229 11.62 5.86 7.50
C PHE A 229 12.92 5.40 6.80
N ALA A 230 13.95 6.25 6.81
CA ALA A 230 15.24 5.98 6.20
C ALA A 230 15.95 4.77 6.86
N PRO A 231 16.76 4.03 6.09
CA PRO A 231 17.56 2.95 6.66
C PRO A 231 18.60 3.50 7.62
N LYS A 232 18.80 2.80 8.74
CA LYS A 232 19.89 3.16 9.66
C LYS A 232 21.24 2.76 9.04
N ALA A 233 22.28 3.55 9.32
CA ALA A 233 23.61 3.37 8.73
C ALA A 233 24.20 1.95 8.92
N GLU A 234 23.88 1.28 10.02
CA GLU A 234 24.35 -0.08 10.31
C GLU A 234 23.78 -1.12 9.33
N GLU A 235 22.59 -0.88 8.77
CA GLU A 235 21.89 -1.84 7.92
C GLU A 235 22.33 -1.76 6.45
N LEU A 236 22.80 -0.58 6.01
CA LEU A 236 23.35 -0.36 4.67
C LEU A 236 24.60 -1.24 4.42
N THR A 237 25.38 -1.51 5.46
CA THR A 237 26.58 -2.34 5.37
C THR A 237 26.26 -3.80 5.02
N THR A 238 25.07 -4.29 5.38
CA THR A 238 24.66 -5.69 5.13
C THR A 238 24.02 -5.86 3.75
N ALA A 239 23.28 -4.86 3.26
CA ALA A 239 22.68 -4.87 1.93
C ALA A 239 23.71 -4.67 0.80
N GLN A 240 24.71 -3.79 1.02
CA GLN A 240 25.80 -3.55 0.07
C GLN A 240 26.82 -4.70 0.03
N ALA A 241 27.04 -5.40 1.15
CA ALA A 241 27.97 -6.54 1.21
C ALA A 241 27.53 -7.76 0.35
N LYS A 242 26.26 -7.83 -0.08
CA LYS A 242 25.76 -8.88 -0.98
C LYS A 242 25.95 -8.55 -2.47
N LYS A 243 26.26 -7.30 -2.84
CA LYS A 243 26.71 -6.97 -4.19
C LYS A 243 28.21 -7.19 -4.26
N GLY A 244 28.60 -8.40 -4.62
CA GLY A 244 29.99 -8.77 -4.88
C GLY A 244 30.64 -7.77 -5.85
N PHE A 245 31.58 -7.00 -5.32
CA PHE A 245 32.53 -6.23 -6.09
C PHE A 245 33.93 -6.79 -5.83
N ILE A 246 34.37 -7.74 -6.64
CA ILE A 246 35.79 -8.07 -6.88
C ILE A 246 35.84 -8.56 -8.35
N PRO A 247 36.74 -8.12 -9.26
CA PRO A 247 38.16 -7.80 -9.01
C PRO A 247 38.76 -6.58 -9.77
N SER A 248 39.87 -6.02 -9.26
CA SER A 248 41.19 -6.15 -9.93
C SER A 248 42.32 -5.67 -9.02
N VAL A 249 43.29 -6.55 -8.71
CA VAL A 249 44.63 -6.64 -9.31
C VAL A 249 45.42 -5.33 -9.23
N PHE A 250 46.27 -5.22 -8.22
CA PHE A 250 47.64 -4.72 -8.36
C PHE A 250 48.54 -5.47 -7.37
N GLY A 251 49.36 -6.38 -7.89
CA GLY A 251 50.51 -6.89 -7.14
C GLY A 251 51.64 -5.86 -7.16
N PRO A 252 52.56 -5.87 -6.17
CA PRO A 252 53.85 -5.23 -6.33
C PRO A 252 54.94 -6.25 -6.65
N ARG A 253 55.51 -6.05 -7.85
CA ARG A 253 56.86 -6.40 -8.37
C ARG A 253 57.43 -7.80 -8.16
#